data_AF-A0A4Q7CZB9-F1
#
_entry.id   AF-A0A4Q7CZB9-F1
#
_cell.length_a   1.000
_cell.length_b   1.000
_cell.length_c   1.000
_cell.angle_alpha   90.00
_cell.angle_beta   90.00
_cell.angle_gamma   90.00
#
_symmetry.space_group_name_H-M   'P 1'
#
loop_
_entity.id
_entity.type
_entity.pdbx_description
1 polymer ?
#
loop_
_entity_poly.entity_id
_entity_poly.type
_entity_poly.pdbx_seq_one_letter_code
_entity_poly.pdbx_strand_id
1 'polypeptide(L)' 'MNFFDGLKDKLVRDAKFVDREVNYAAENFSGSEEDTALFYELIAKQRKTEYLVNEQTRVNFMLLKSGLDSAQ' A
#
# COMPACT_ATOMS: atom_id res chain seq x y z
N MET A 1 11.73 19.57 -5.15
CA MET A 1 10.69 18.52 -5.16
C MET A 1 10.32 18.23 -3.72
N ASN A 2 9.05 18.36 -3.34
CA ASN A 2 8.59 17.96 -2.01
C ASN A 2 8.71 16.44 -1.88
N PHE A 3 9.38 15.98 -0.83
CA PHE A 3 9.55 14.56 -0.51
C PHE A 3 8.20 13.81 -0.46
N PHE A 4 7.14 14.49 0.02
CA PHE A 4 5.80 13.96 0.16
C PHE A 4 5.07 13.72 -1.16
N ASP A 5 5.36 14.50 -2.20
CA ASP A 5 4.70 14.36 -3.51
C ASP A 5 5.09 13.04 -4.18
N GLY A 6 6.38 12.66 -4.08
CA GLY A 6 6.88 11.39 -4.61
C GLY A 6 6.48 10.17 -3.78
N LEU A 7 6.21 10.35 -2.48
CA LEU A 7 5.89 9.25 -1.56
C LEU A 7 4.55 8.60 -1.93
N LYS A 8 3.51 9.38 -2.23
CA LYS A 8 2.20 8.85 -2.60
C LYS A 8 2.29 8.00 -3.87
N ASP A 9 2.95 8.52 -4.90
CA ASP A 9 3.10 7.81 -6.19
C ASP A 9 3.91 6.52 -6.03
N LYS A 10 4.93 6.54 -5.15
CA LYS A 10 5.68 5.34 -4.79
C LYS A 10 4.79 4.32 -4.08
N LEU A 11 4.05 4.72 -3.05
CA LEU A 11 3.16 3.82 -2.30
C LEU A 11 2.08 3.19 -3.19
N VAL A 12 1.47 3.97 -4.09
CA VAL A 12 0.48 3.46 -5.05
C VAL A 12 1.12 2.48 -6.04
N ARG A 13 2.34 2.76 -6.51
CA ARG A 13 3.06 1.86 -7.42
C ARG A 13 3.42 0.55 -6.72
N ASP A 14 3.88 0.62 -5.48
CA ASP A 14 4.20 -0.53 -4.66
C ASP A 14 2.93 -1.37 -4.40
N ALA A 15 1.79 -0.73 -4.10
CA ALA A 15 0.50 -1.42 -3.92
C ALA A 15 0.10 -2.21 -5.16
N LYS A 16 0.16 -1.57 -6.34
CA LYS A 16 -0.14 -2.21 -7.64
C LYS A 16 0.84 -3.31 -8.01
N PHE A 17 2.09 -3.21 -7.57
CA PHE A 17 3.07 -4.27 -7.78
C PHE A 17 2.70 -5.48 -6.92
N VAL A 18 2.50 -5.29 -5.62
CA VAL A 18 2.17 -6.38 -4.70
C VAL A 18 0.85 -7.06 -5.06
N ASP A 19 -0.17 -6.30 -5.47
CA ASP A 19 -1.44 -6.85 -5.94
C ASP A 19 -1.26 -7.80 -7.15
N ARG A 20 -0.40 -7.42 -8.11
CA ARG A 20 -0.06 -8.28 -9.25
C ARG A 20 0.66 -9.55 -8.82
N GLU A 21 1.60 -9.45 -7.88
CA GLU A 21 2.33 -10.62 -7.36
C GLU A 21 1.39 -11.58 -6.62
N VAL A 22 0.45 -11.06 -5.82
CA VAL A 22 -0.58 -11.87 -5.15
C VAL A 22 -1.44 -12.62 -6.17
N ASN A 23 -1.94 -11.91 -7.19
CA ASN A 23 -2.76 -12.51 -8.24
C ASN A 23 -1.98 -13.57 -9.02
N TYR A 24 -0.73 -13.28 -9.37
CA TYR A 24 0.15 -14.25 -10.03
C TYR A 24 0.38 -15.49 -9.17
N ALA A 25 0.66 -15.32 -7.88
CA ALA A 25 0.85 -16.44 -6.95
C ALA A 25 -0.43 -17.27 -6.77
N ALA A 26 -1.61 -16.64 -6.77
CA ALA A 26 -2.89 -17.34 -6.71
C ALA A 26 -3.17 -18.16 -7.98
N GLU A 27 -2.83 -17.63 -9.16
CA GLU A 27 -3.05 -18.29 -10.45
C GLU A 27 -2.05 -19.43 -10.71
N ASN A 28 -0.81 -19.30 -10.21
CA ASN A 28 0.28 -20.25 -10.45
C ASN A 28 0.59 -21.16 -9.24
N PHE A 29 -0.37 -21.28 -8.33
CA PHE A 29 -0.22 -22.03 -7.09
C PHE A 29 -0.05 -23.54 -7.38
N SER A 30 1.14 -24.09 -7.09
CA SER A 30 1.42 -25.52 -7.31
C SER A 30 0.92 -26.42 -6.18
N GLY A 31 0.48 -25.84 -5.06
CA GLY A 31 0.07 -26.58 -3.86
C GLY A 31 1.22 -26.98 -2.94
N SER A 32 2.45 -26.56 -3.23
CA SER A 32 3.61 -26.77 -2.37
C SER A 32 3.53 -25.95 -1.08
N GLU A 33 4.24 -26.39 -0.05
CA GLU A 33 4.38 -25.65 1.22
C GLU A 33 5.08 -24.30 0.99
N GLU A 34 6.04 -24.27 0.06
CA GLU A 34 6.80 -23.09 -0.34
C GLU A 34 5.89 -22.04 -1.01
N ASP A 35 5.00 -22.46 -1.92
CA ASP A 35 4.04 -21.57 -2.57
C ASP A 35 3.01 -21.04 -1.57
N THR A 36 2.61 -21.87 -0.60
CA THR A 36 1.70 -21.48 0.48
C THR A 36 2.33 -20.39 1.35
N ALA A 37 3.59 -20.57 1.74
CA ALA A 37 4.33 -19.59 2.53
C ALA A 37 4.49 -18.26 1.76
N LEU A 38 4.89 -18.34 0.50
CA LEU A 38 5.02 -17.17 -0.38
C LEU A 38 3.68 -16.42 -0.53
N PHE A 39 2.59 -17.14 -0.76
CA PHE A 39 1.27 -16.54 -0.90
C PHE A 39 0.86 -15.75 0.36
N TYR A 40 1.04 -16.32 1.56
CA TYR A 40 0.71 -15.62 2.80
C TYR A 40 1.62 -14.42 3.06
N GLU A 41 2.90 -14.49 2.69
CA GLU A 41 3.81 -13.35 2.76
C GLU A 41 3.31 -12.21 1.86
N LEU A 42 2.94 -12.52 0.63
CA LEU A 42 2.42 -11.55 -0.34
C LEU A 42 1.11 -10.91 0.14
N ILE A 43 0.20 -11.69 0.73
CA ILE A 43 -1.04 -11.18 1.34
C ILE A 43 -0.74 -10.22 2.51
N ALA A 44 0.19 -10.59 3.39
CA ALA A 44 0.59 -9.72 4.49
C ALA A 44 1.20 -8.41 3.98
N LYS A 45 1.98 -8.46 2.90
CA LYS A 45 2.56 -7.30 2.24
C LYS A 45 1.49 -6.44 1.57
N GLN A 46 0.49 -7.04 0.94
CA GLN A 46 -0.63 -6.34 0.30
C GLN A 46 -1.39 -5.50 1.33
N ARG A 47 -1.81 -6.12 2.44
CA ARG A 47 -2.52 -5.43 3.53
C ARG A 47 -1.72 -4.28 4.13
N LYS A 48 -0.41 -4.47 4.34
CA LYS A 48 0.47 -3.40 4.83
C LYS A 48 0.54 -2.24 3.86
N THR A 49 0.61 -2.51 2.56
CA THR A 49 0.73 -1.47 1.53
C THR A 49 -0.57 -0.67 1.40
N GLU A 50 -1.72 -1.34 1.40
CA GLU A 50 -3.04 -0.69 1.43
C GLU A 50 -3.21 0.21 2.66
N TYR A 51 -2.81 -0.28 3.84
CA TYR A 51 -2.83 0.50 5.07
C TYR A 51 -1.99 1.78 4.95
N LEU A 52 -0.77 1.70 4.40
CA LEU A 52 0.11 2.86 4.24
C LEU A 52 -0.48 3.91 3.28
N VAL A 53 -1.10 3.49 2.17
CA VAL A 53 -1.78 4.39 1.24
C VAL A 53 -2.95 5.12 1.93
N ASN A 54 -3.73 4.39 2.72
CA ASN A 54 -4.86 4.95 3.47
C ASN A 54 -4.39 5.93 4.55
N GLU A 55 -3.36 5.59 5.31
CA GLU A 55 -2.79 6.50 6.33
C GLU A 55 -2.19 7.76 5.71
N GLN A 56 -1.49 7.65 4.58
CA GLN A 56 -0.99 8.84 3.88
C GLN A 56 -2.14 9.77 3.47
N THR A 57 -3.25 9.20 2.99
CA THR A 57 -4.45 9.97 2.63
C THR A 57 -5.08 10.62 3.87
N ARG A 58 -5.19 9.87 4.97
CA ARG A 58 -5.73 10.35 6.25
C ARG A 58 -4.90 11.51 6.81
N VAL A 59 -3.58 11.38 6.82
CA VAL A 59 -2.64 12.42 7.29
C VAL A 59 -2.78 13.67 6.44
N ASN A 60 -2.81 13.55 5.11
CA ASN A 60 -3.01 14.69 4.21
C ASN A 60 -4.33 15.42 4.51
N PHE A 61 -5.42 14.68 4.74
CA PHE A 61 -6.70 15.28 5.10
C PHE A 61 -6.65 16.01 6.45
N MET A 62 -6.02 15.42 7.46
CA MET A 62 -5.86 16.07 8.77
C MET A 62 -5.00 17.33 8.68
N LEU A 63 -3.95 17.33 7.87
CA LEU A 63 -3.12 18.51 7.64
C LEU A 63 -3.93 19.64 6.99
N LEU A 64 -4.69 19.33 5.93
CA LEU A 64 -5.58 20.29 5.29
C LEU A 64 -6.60 20.87 6.26
N LYS A 65 -7.24 20.01 7.07
CA LYS A 65 -8.20 20.43 8.10
C LYS A 65 -7.52 21.35 9.13
N SER A 66 -6.36 20.96 9.65
CA SER A 66 -5.62 21.79 10.62
C SER A 66 -5.23 23.16 10.07
N GLY A 67 -4.88 23.23 8.78
CA GLY A 67 -4.61 24.49 8.10
C GLY A 67 -5.84 25.39 8.01
N LEU A 68 -7.01 24.81 7.69
CA LEU A 68 -8.29 25.54 7.68
C LEU A 68 -8.69 26.02 9.07
N ASP A 69 -8.59 25.16 10.08
CA ASP A 69 -8.90 25.49 11.47
C ASP A 69 -7.97 26.58 12.03
N SER A 70 -6.71 26.65 11.56
CA SER A 70 -5.75 27.68 11.97
C SER A 70 -5.95 29.06 11.32
N ALA A 71 -6.74 29.12 10.25
CA ALA A 71 -7.04 30.36 9.52
C ALA A 71 -8.33 31.06 10.01
N GLN A 72 -9.10 30.41 10.89
CA GLN A 72 -10.24 30.99 11.60
C GLN A 72 -9.82 31.59 12.94
#